data_AF-A7I047-F1
#
_entry.id   AF-A7I047-F1
#
_cell.length_a   1.000
_cell.length_b   1.000
_cell.length_c   1.000
_cell.angle_alpha   90.00
_cell.angle_beta   90.00
_cell.angle_gamma   90.00
#
_symmetry.space_group_name_H-M   'P 1'
#
loop_
_entity.id
_entity.type
_entity.pdbx_description
1 polymer ?
#
loop_
_entity_poly.entity_id
_entity_poly.type
_entity_poly.pdbx_seq_one_letter_code
_entity_poly.pdbx_strand_id
1 'polypeptide(L)'
;MKYDNKEILYFPPLLSPQITINAGFNLYGKEKLAKYDPKPNARTITHKYYLRNLGEARKLENYFLSKQAMLKSFFIPSYKRDFLALDKQSAPIDAIDIQNTNGGYAVYNQSRFIFLPKYNFSTQIIDIRKDTKKDCEVMILKDTFKTDITADTLIMELINVRFDTDTFTLSKNGAVGYTTTLKFKEVFYE
;
A
#
# COMPACT_ATOMS: atom_id res chain seq x y z
N MET A 1 -5.79 -12.11 7.56
CA MET A 1 -4.42 -11.66 7.84
C MET A 1 -4.50 -10.34 8.60
N LYS A 2 -3.63 -10.10 9.58
CA LYS A 2 -3.63 -8.89 10.40
C LYS A 2 -2.20 -8.40 10.62
N TYR A 3 -2.04 -7.08 10.72
CA TYR A 3 -0.82 -6.41 11.13
C TYR A 3 -1.21 -5.19 11.95
N ASP A 4 -0.53 -4.96 13.07
CA ASP A 4 -0.82 -3.84 13.98
C ASP A 4 -2.31 -3.74 14.38
N ASN A 5 -2.89 -4.89 14.78
CA ASN A 5 -4.32 -5.07 15.11
C ASN A 5 -5.34 -4.74 14.00
N LYS A 6 -4.88 -4.36 12.80
CA LYS A 6 -5.71 -4.05 11.64
C LYS A 6 -5.71 -5.21 10.66
N GLU A 7 -6.81 -5.37 9.94
CA GLU A 7 -6.91 -6.39 8.90
C GLU A 7 -6.17 -5.97 7.64
N ILE A 8 -5.59 -6.94 6.93
CA ILE A 8 -5.03 -6.75 5.60
C ILE A 8 -6.05 -7.27 4.59
N LEU A 9 -6.59 -6.37 3.77
CA LEU A 9 -7.43 -6.72 2.62
C LEU A 9 -6.52 -7.20 1.48
N TYR A 10 -6.24 -8.49 1.45
CA TYR A 10 -5.54 -9.15 0.35
C TYR A 10 -6.53 -9.73 -0.66
N PHE A 11 -7.07 -8.85 -1.49
CA PHE A 11 -7.96 -9.18 -2.60
C PHE A 11 -7.40 -8.47 -3.84
N PRO A 12 -6.77 -9.17 -4.80
CA PRO A 12 -6.10 -8.53 -5.92
C PRO A 12 -7.04 -7.76 -6.86
N PRO A 13 -6.73 -6.49 -7.21
CA PRO A 13 -7.49 -5.73 -8.19
C PRO A 13 -7.13 -6.12 -9.63
N LEU A 14 -7.91 -5.61 -10.59
CA LEU A 14 -7.53 -5.58 -12.00
C LEU A 14 -6.29 -4.70 -12.17
N LEU A 15 -5.34 -5.22 -12.96
CA LEU A 15 -3.87 -5.07 -12.93
C LEU A 15 -3.20 -3.69 -12.73
N SER A 16 -3.91 -2.57 -12.59
CA SER A 16 -3.28 -1.27 -12.35
C SER A 16 -4.08 -0.39 -11.38
N PRO A 17 -3.69 -0.32 -10.09
CA PRO A 17 -4.29 0.63 -9.16
C PRO A 17 -3.94 2.06 -9.59
N GLN A 18 -4.94 2.93 -9.67
CA GLN A 18 -4.73 4.35 -9.94
C GLN A 18 -4.46 5.07 -8.62
N ILE A 19 -3.28 5.67 -8.49
CA ILE A 19 -2.89 6.43 -7.30
C ILE A 19 -2.88 7.91 -7.69
N THR A 20 -3.60 8.74 -6.93
CA THR A 20 -3.57 10.19 -7.07
C THR A 20 -3.02 10.79 -5.77
N ILE A 21 -2.01 11.64 -5.91
CA ILE A 21 -1.41 12.36 -4.79
C ILE A 21 -2.02 13.76 -4.77
N ASN A 22 -2.74 14.09 -3.69
CA ASN A 22 -3.18 15.46 -3.48
C ASN A 22 -2.01 16.23 -2.85
N ALA A 23 -1.24 16.94 -3.67
CA ALA A 23 -0.13 17.74 -3.19
C ALA A 23 -0.67 18.99 -2.47
N GLY A 24 -0.21 19.24 -1.25
CA GLY A 24 -0.65 20.35 -0.40
C GLY A 24 -0.33 21.77 -0.90
N PHE A 25 -0.09 21.98 -2.18
CA PHE A 25 0.13 23.31 -2.76
C PHE A 25 -0.92 23.61 -3.83
N ASN A 26 -1.58 24.76 -3.71
CA ASN A 26 -2.48 25.30 -4.72
C ASN A 26 -1.90 26.64 -5.20
N LEU A 27 -1.82 26.82 -6.52
CA LEU A 27 -1.42 28.08 -7.14
C LEU A 27 -2.65 29.01 -7.20
N TYR A 28 -2.57 30.17 -6.55
CA TYR A 28 -3.66 31.17 -6.57
C TYR A 28 -3.23 32.48 -7.24
N GLY A 29 -4.14 33.07 -8.01
CA GLY A 29 -4.01 34.41 -8.62
C GLY A 29 -3.29 34.46 -9.97
N LYS A 30 -3.44 35.59 -10.70
CA LYS A 30 -2.72 35.88 -11.95
C LYS A 30 -1.20 35.91 -11.79
N GLU A 31 -0.70 36.14 -10.57
CA GLU A 31 0.73 36.24 -10.24
C GLU A 31 1.32 35.01 -9.54
N LYS A 32 0.59 33.88 -9.47
CA LYS A 32 1.07 32.60 -8.91
C LYS A 32 1.82 32.73 -7.57
N LEU A 33 1.18 33.28 -6.55
CA LEU A 33 1.71 33.21 -5.20
C LEU A 33 1.52 31.78 -4.67
N ALA A 34 2.64 31.09 -4.38
CA ALA A 34 2.61 29.75 -3.80
C ALA A 34 2.15 29.85 -2.33
N LYS A 35 0.96 29.32 -2.03
CA LYS A 35 0.55 29.13 -0.64
C LYS A 35 1.02 27.75 -0.18
N TYR A 36 1.98 27.73 0.75
CA TYR A 36 2.41 26.51 1.43
C TYR A 36 1.37 26.15 2.49
N ASP A 37 0.66 25.02 2.32
CA ASP A 37 -0.22 24.43 3.33
C ASP A 37 0.44 23.12 3.80
N PRO A 38 0.97 23.05 5.04
CA PRO A 38 1.64 21.87 5.57
C PRO A 38 0.61 20.78 5.91
N LYS A 39 -0.03 20.22 4.88
CA LYS A 39 -0.85 19.02 4.99
C LYS A 39 -0.02 17.81 4.57
N PRO A 40 -0.11 16.68 5.29
CA PRO A 40 0.47 15.45 4.79
C PRO A 40 -0.17 15.17 3.42
N ASN A 41 0.66 15.00 2.39
CA ASN A 41 0.18 14.50 1.11
C ASN A 41 -0.51 13.17 1.40
N ALA A 42 -1.79 13.03 1.09
CA ALA A 42 -2.53 11.79 1.28
C ALA A 42 -2.83 11.19 -0.08
N ARG A 43 -2.51 9.90 -0.26
CA ARG A 43 -2.90 9.20 -1.49
C ARG A 43 -4.38 8.89 -1.47
N THR A 44 -5.03 9.15 -2.59
CA THR A 44 -6.27 8.49 -2.95
C THR A 44 -5.94 7.36 -3.90
N ILE A 45 -6.32 6.15 -3.54
CA ILE A 45 -6.02 4.93 -4.28
C ILE A 45 -7.34 4.37 -4.81
N THR A 46 -7.42 4.14 -6.12
CA THR A 46 -8.59 3.57 -6.76
C THR A 46 -8.27 2.19 -7.28
N HIS A 47 -8.97 1.18 -6.78
CA HIS A 47 -8.89 -0.20 -7.25
C HIS A 47 -10.16 -0.59 -7.98
N LYS A 48 -10.00 -1.25 -9.13
CA LYS A 48 -11.10 -1.89 -9.83
C LYS A 48 -11.03 -3.40 -9.57
N TYR A 49 -12.15 -4.01 -9.23
CA TYR A 49 -12.24 -5.43 -8.92
C TYR A 49 -13.16 -6.13 -9.92
N TYR A 50 -12.79 -7.37 -10.27
CA TYR A 50 -13.66 -8.31 -10.94
C TYR A 50 -13.99 -9.45 -9.97
N LEU A 51 -15.29 -9.67 -9.75
CA LEU A 51 -15.86 -10.63 -8.83
C LEU A 51 -16.55 -11.71 -9.65
N ARG A 52 -16.14 -12.97 -9.48
CA ARG A 52 -16.55 -14.07 -10.36
C ARG A 52 -18.01 -14.48 -10.19
N ASN A 53 -18.57 -14.25 -9.00
CA ASN A 53 -19.92 -14.64 -8.64
C ASN A 53 -20.49 -13.73 -7.55
N LEU A 54 -21.78 -13.92 -7.25
CA LEU A 54 -22.49 -13.16 -6.22
C LEU A 54 -21.91 -13.39 -4.82
N GLY A 55 -21.40 -14.59 -4.51
CA GLY A 55 -20.79 -14.88 -3.22
C GLY A 55 -19.54 -14.05 -2.94
N GLU A 56 -18.66 -13.87 -3.93
CA GLU A 56 -17.52 -12.97 -3.84
C GLU A 56 -17.95 -11.51 -3.68
N ALA A 57 -18.98 -11.09 -4.41
CA ALA A 57 -19.54 -9.75 -4.29
C ALA A 57 -20.07 -9.48 -2.86
N ARG A 58 -20.81 -10.42 -2.28
CA ARG A 58 -21.31 -10.34 -0.90
C ARG A 58 -20.19 -10.36 0.14
N LYS A 59 -19.10 -11.11 -0.08
CA LYS A 59 -17.93 -11.09 0.81
C LYS A 59 -17.29 -9.71 0.86
N LEU A 60 -17.11 -9.06 -0.30
CA LEU A 60 -16.53 -7.73 -0.37
C LEU A 60 -17.46 -6.66 0.21
N GLU A 61 -18.77 -6.78 -0.03
CA GLU A 61 -19.79 -5.93 0.61
C GLU A 61 -19.79 -6.07 2.14
N ASN A 62 -19.77 -7.29 2.66
CA ASN A 62 -19.68 -7.54 4.10
C ASN A 62 -18.39 -6.99 4.69
N TYR A 63 -17.27 -7.06 3.95
CA TYR A 63 -16.02 -6.43 4.37
C TYR A 63 -16.18 -4.91 4.46
N PHE A 64 -16.77 -4.27 3.45
CA PHE A 64 -17.08 -2.84 3.45
C PHE A 64 -17.93 -2.43 4.67
N LEU A 65 -19.00 -3.18 4.95
CA LEU A 65 -19.88 -2.95 6.10
C LEU A 65 -19.17 -3.15 7.44
N SER A 66 -18.28 -4.14 7.54
CA SER A 66 -17.50 -4.41 8.77
C SER A 66 -16.58 -3.24 9.16
N LYS A 67 -16.16 -2.44 8.17
CA LYS A 67 -15.35 -1.23 8.38
C LYS A 67 -16.19 0.02 8.67
N GLN A 68 -17.52 -0.12 8.65
CA GLN A 68 -18.45 1.00 8.77
C GLN A 68 -18.10 2.08 7.75
N ALA A 69 -17.88 1.66 6.50
CA ALA A 69 -17.45 2.50 5.40
C ALA A 69 -16.19 3.33 5.73
N MET A 70 -16.30 4.65 5.86
CA MET A 70 -15.17 5.55 6.03
C MET A 70 -14.59 5.58 7.46
N LEU A 71 -15.16 4.85 8.42
CA LEU A 71 -14.80 5.03 9.84
C LEU A 71 -13.56 4.25 10.29
N LYS A 72 -13.38 3.01 9.83
CA LYS A 72 -12.27 2.15 10.28
C LYS A 72 -11.22 1.98 9.19
N SER A 73 -9.95 2.17 9.55
CA SER A 73 -8.86 1.81 8.64
C SER A 73 -8.57 0.31 8.62
N PHE A 74 -7.82 -0.06 7.59
CA PHE A 74 -7.27 -1.38 7.34
C PHE A 74 -6.08 -1.22 6.39
N PHE A 75 -5.32 -2.29 6.21
CA PHE A 75 -4.21 -2.29 5.28
C PHE A 75 -4.60 -2.86 3.91
N ILE A 76 -4.07 -2.27 2.85
CA ILE A 76 -4.04 -2.84 1.50
C ILE A 76 -2.58 -2.94 1.04
N PRO A 77 -2.17 -4.03 0.37
CA PRO A 77 -0.88 -4.01 -0.32
C PRO A 77 -0.99 -3.18 -1.61
N SER A 78 0.14 -2.75 -2.15
CA SER A 78 0.23 -2.02 -3.43
C SER A 78 -0.14 -2.86 -4.67
N TYR A 79 -0.13 -4.19 -4.55
CA TYR A 79 -0.23 -5.14 -5.67
C TYR A 79 0.90 -5.04 -6.71
N LYS A 80 2.05 -4.47 -6.31
CA LYS A 80 3.26 -4.33 -7.14
C LYS A 80 4.48 -4.85 -6.39
N ARG A 81 5.56 -5.11 -7.13
CA ARG A 81 6.89 -5.33 -6.54
C ARG A 81 7.52 -3.96 -6.34
N ASP A 82 7.36 -3.39 -5.15
CA ASP A 82 7.84 -2.04 -4.84
C ASP A 82 9.33 -2.00 -4.49
N PHE A 83 9.84 -3.09 -3.91
CA PHE A 83 11.24 -3.21 -3.52
C PHE A 83 11.88 -4.45 -4.15
N LEU A 84 13.12 -4.29 -4.62
CA LEU A 84 13.92 -5.34 -5.23
C LEU A 84 15.09 -5.66 -4.30
N ALA A 85 15.11 -6.86 -3.72
CA ALA A 85 16.28 -7.33 -2.97
C ALA A 85 17.42 -7.64 -3.95
N LEU A 86 18.67 -7.31 -3.59
CA LEU A 86 19.81 -7.51 -4.48
C LEU A 86 20.26 -8.97 -4.55
N ASP A 87 20.61 -9.53 -3.39
CA ASP A 87 21.18 -10.88 -3.28
C ASP A 87 20.38 -11.75 -2.31
N LYS A 88 20.77 -13.02 -2.20
CA LYS A 88 20.28 -13.90 -1.15
C LYS A 88 20.74 -13.35 0.21
N GLN A 89 19.78 -13.01 1.05
CA GLN A 89 19.98 -12.54 2.42
C GLN A 89 19.53 -13.64 3.37
N SER A 90 20.42 -14.03 4.29
CA SER A 90 20.20 -15.17 5.17
C SER A 90 19.52 -14.74 6.47
N ALA A 91 18.58 -15.54 6.96
CA ALA A 91 17.92 -15.28 8.24
C ALA A 91 18.89 -15.39 9.45
N PRO A 92 18.63 -14.64 10.54
CA PRO A 92 17.55 -13.67 10.74
C PRO A 92 17.80 -12.33 10.03
N ILE A 93 16.73 -11.71 9.53
CA ILE A 93 16.79 -10.47 8.74
C ILE A 93 16.10 -9.34 9.51
N ASP A 94 16.87 -8.38 9.98
CA ASP A 94 16.43 -7.10 10.55
C ASP A 94 16.71 -5.92 9.61
N ALA A 95 17.48 -6.13 8.53
CA ALA A 95 17.69 -5.18 7.46
C ALA A 95 17.75 -5.88 6.09
N ILE A 96 17.20 -5.24 5.06
CA ILE A 96 17.18 -5.75 3.68
C ILE A 96 18.03 -4.87 2.78
N ASP A 97 19.07 -5.43 2.16
CA ASP A 97 19.79 -4.81 1.06
C ASP A 97 18.89 -4.81 -0.19
N ILE A 98 18.46 -3.63 -0.62
CA ILE A 98 17.60 -3.42 -1.79
C ILE A 98 18.35 -2.63 -2.87
N GLN A 99 17.94 -2.83 -4.12
CA GLN A 99 18.44 -2.05 -5.24
C GLN A 99 18.20 -0.57 -4.97
N ASN A 100 19.16 0.29 -5.32
CA ASN A 100 18.98 1.74 -5.29
C ASN A 100 17.73 2.12 -6.09
N THR A 101 16.66 2.39 -5.37
CA THR A 101 15.46 2.93 -5.95
C THR A 101 15.52 4.42 -5.70
N ASN A 102 15.54 5.26 -6.74
CA ASN A 102 15.34 6.71 -6.58
C ASN A 102 13.99 7.07 -5.89
N GLY A 103 13.18 6.08 -5.52
CA GLY A 103 11.96 6.25 -4.75
C GLY A 103 11.99 5.39 -3.50
N GLY A 104 11.69 5.98 -2.34
CA GLY A 104 10.92 5.23 -1.36
C GLY A 104 10.91 5.73 0.07
N TYR A 105 11.89 6.50 0.52
CA TYR A 105 11.93 6.93 1.92
C TYR A 105 12.27 8.42 2.06
N ALA A 106 11.45 9.11 2.85
CA ALA A 106 11.49 10.53 3.23
C ALA A 106 10.70 11.55 2.36
N VAL A 107 10.12 12.49 3.12
CA VAL A 107 9.31 13.71 2.86
C VAL A 107 8.22 13.66 1.77
N TYR A 108 8.46 13.01 0.64
CA TYR A 108 7.56 12.99 -0.52
C TYR A 108 7.05 11.59 -0.88
N ASN A 109 7.69 10.51 -0.42
CA ASN A 109 7.28 9.12 -0.68
C ASN A 109 6.96 8.36 0.63
N GLN A 110 5.79 7.73 0.67
CA GLN A 110 5.04 7.36 1.88
C GLN A 110 5.18 5.88 2.30
N SER A 111 6.08 5.11 1.70
CA SER A 111 6.23 3.68 1.99
C SER A 111 6.75 3.45 3.41
N ARG A 112 5.83 3.18 4.34
CA ARG A 112 6.12 2.99 5.78
C ARG A 112 6.10 1.53 6.23
N PHE A 113 5.31 0.72 5.56
CA PHE A 113 5.13 -0.68 5.91
C PHE A 113 5.35 -1.54 4.68
N ILE A 114 5.84 -2.75 4.90
CA ILE A 114 6.02 -3.75 3.85
C ILE A 114 5.18 -4.99 4.12
N PHE A 115 4.90 -5.74 3.07
CA PHE A 115 4.23 -7.02 3.12
C PHE A 115 4.89 -8.00 2.15
N LEU A 116 5.18 -9.20 2.66
CA LEU A 116 5.69 -10.35 1.91
C LEU A 116 4.58 -11.41 1.87
N PRO A 117 3.76 -11.47 0.81
CA PRO A 117 2.55 -12.30 0.78
C PRO A 117 2.81 -13.79 0.97
N LYS A 118 3.89 -14.30 0.36
CA LYS A 118 4.27 -15.72 0.44
C LYS A 118 4.49 -16.17 1.90
N TYR A 119 4.97 -15.27 2.73
CA TYR A 119 5.34 -15.56 4.12
C TYR A 119 4.33 -15.00 5.13
N ASN A 120 3.27 -14.33 4.65
CA ASN A 120 2.32 -13.60 5.49
C ASN A 120 3.04 -12.73 6.55
N PHE A 121 4.10 -12.06 6.13
CA PHE A 121 4.94 -11.24 6.99
C PHE A 121 4.76 -9.76 6.64
N SER A 122 4.52 -8.96 7.67
CA SER A 122 4.40 -7.50 7.59
C SER A 122 5.25 -6.88 8.68
N THR A 123 5.89 -5.77 8.36
CA THR A 123 6.69 -4.99 9.31
C THR A 123 6.70 -3.53 8.88
N GLN A 124 7.06 -2.66 9.81
CA GLN A 124 7.36 -1.27 9.56
C GLN A 124 8.81 -1.12 9.10
N ILE A 125 9.04 -0.19 8.18
CA ILE A 125 10.37 0.32 7.83
C ILE A 125 10.74 1.38 8.87
N ILE A 126 11.84 1.18 9.59
CA ILE A 126 12.36 2.15 10.56
C ILE A 126 13.17 3.22 9.83
N ASP A 127 14.00 2.81 8.88
CA ASP A 127 14.96 3.68 8.21
C ASP A 127 15.38 3.07 6.87
N ILE A 128 15.84 3.90 5.93
CA ILE A 128 16.53 3.46 4.72
C ILE A 128 17.82 4.25 4.58
N ARG A 129 18.95 3.54 4.50
CA ARG A 129 20.28 4.14 4.42
C ARG A 129 20.98 3.75 3.14
N LYS A 130 21.69 4.69 2.54
CA LYS A 130 22.56 4.38 1.40
C LYS A 130 23.86 3.73 1.88
N ASP A 131 24.19 2.56 1.36
CA ASP A 131 25.52 1.94 1.49
C ASP A 131 26.33 2.24 0.22
N THR A 132 27.32 3.13 0.36
CA THR A 132 28.17 3.56 -0.74
C THR A 132 29.19 2.52 -1.18
N LYS A 133 29.50 1.51 -0.35
CA LYS A 133 30.45 0.44 -0.69
C LYS A 133 29.81 -0.61 -1.58
N LYS A 134 28.55 -0.93 -1.31
CA LYS A 134 27.76 -1.91 -2.08
C LYS A 134 26.93 -1.29 -3.20
N ASP A 135 26.88 0.04 -3.25
CA ASP A 135 26.00 0.81 -4.15
C ASP A 135 24.53 0.37 -4.05
N CYS A 136 24.02 0.33 -2.81
CA CYS A 136 22.66 -0.11 -2.51
C CYS A 136 21.97 0.73 -1.41
N GLU A 137 20.69 0.47 -1.21
CA GLU A 137 19.93 0.97 -0.07
C GLU A 137 19.70 -0.17 0.93
N VAL A 138 19.88 0.13 2.22
CA VAL A 138 19.68 -0.80 3.33
C VAL A 138 18.40 -0.40 4.05
N MET A 139 17.35 -1.20 3.89
CA MET A 139 16.06 -1.01 4.53
C MET A 139 16.03 -1.67 5.91
N ILE A 140 16.00 -0.87 6.98
CA ILE A 140 15.94 -1.35 8.36
C ILE A 140 14.49 -1.66 8.75
N LEU A 141 14.25 -2.85 9.27
CA LEU A 141 12.93 -3.35 9.65
C LEU A 141 12.72 -3.26 11.16
N LYS A 142 11.47 -3.02 11.56
CA LYS A 142 11.06 -3.07 12.97
C LYS A 142 11.03 -4.48 13.53
N ASP A 143 10.47 -5.42 12.77
CA ASP A 143 10.34 -6.81 13.16
C ASP A 143 11.35 -7.67 12.40
N THR A 144 11.95 -8.63 13.09
CA THR A 144 12.91 -9.57 12.50
C THR A 144 12.20 -10.64 11.68
N PHE A 145 12.59 -10.79 10.41
CA PHE A 145 12.12 -11.86 9.54
C PHE A 145 13.00 -13.11 9.68
N LYS A 146 12.36 -14.29 9.71
CA LYS A 146 13.02 -15.56 10.10
C LYS A 146 13.36 -16.49 8.94
N THR A 147 13.17 -16.04 7.71
CA THR A 147 13.40 -16.83 6.51
C THR A 147 14.30 -16.06 5.55
N ASP A 148 15.08 -16.78 4.75
CA ASP A 148 15.91 -16.17 3.72
C ASP A 148 15.08 -15.35 2.73
N ILE A 149 15.63 -14.21 2.31
CA ILE A 149 15.10 -13.37 1.22
C ILE A 149 15.99 -13.55 0.01
N THR A 150 15.38 -13.64 -1.17
CA THR A 150 16.07 -13.67 -2.47
C THR A 150 15.60 -12.52 -3.35
N ALA A 151 16.31 -12.23 -4.43
CA ALA A 151 15.92 -11.21 -5.42
C ALA A 151 14.50 -11.43 -6.02
N ASP A 152 14.03 -12.68 -6.05
CA ASP A 152 12.68 -13.02 -6.52
C ASP A 152 11.57 -12.82 -5.49
N THR A 153 11.94 -12.52 -4.23
CA THR A 153 10.96 -12.31 -3.16
C THR A 153 10.09 -11.09 -3.48
N LEU A 154 8.77 -11.30 -3.52
CA LEU A 154 7.82 -10.22 -3.72
C LEU A 154 7.69 -9.40 -2.43
N ILE A 155 8.33 -8.23 -2.43
CA ILE A 155 8.24 -7.25 -1.35
C ILE A 155 7.36 -6.10 -1.84
N MET A 156 6.24 -5.92 -1.15
CA MET A 156 5.21 -4.95 -1.51
C MET A 156 5.12 -3.89 -0.43
N GLU A 157 4.78 -2.67 -0.80
CA GLU A 157 4.31 -1.66 0.12
C GLU A 157 2.96 -2.10 0.71
N LEU A 158 2.82 -1.90 2.02
CA LEU A 158 1.57 -2.07 2.75
C LEU A 158 1.07 -0.68 3.19
N ILE A 159 -0.12 -0.32 2.75
CA ILE A 159 -0.66 1.04 2.87
C ILE A 159 -1.84 1.01 3.84
N ASN A 160 -1.76 1.83 4.89
CA ASN A 160 -2.87 2.02 5.82
C ASN A 160 -3.91 2.94 5.18
N VAL A 161 -5.12 2.45 4.98
CA VAL A 161 -6.18 3.16 4.28
C VAL A 161 -7.52 2.99 4.97
N ARG A 162 -8.48 3.85 4.61
CA ARG A 162 -9.91 3.64 4.84
C ARG A 162 -10.66 3.81 3.54
N PHE A 163 -11.92 3.38 3.48
CA PHE A 163 -12.76 3.71 2.32
C PHE A 163 -12.93 5.23 2.20
N ASP A 164 -12.96 5.72 0.96
CA ASP A 164 -13.18 7.15 0.64
C ASP A 164 -14.63 7.41 0.17
N THR A 165 -15.54 6.52 0.53
CA THR A 165 -16.97 6.58 0.16
C THR A 165 -17.81 5.82 1.18
N ASP A 166 -19.02 6.31 1.41
CA ASP A 166 -20.06 5.63 2.21
C ASP A 166 -20.96 4.73 1.37
N THR A 167 -20.74 4.71 0.06
CA THR A 167 -21.53 3.91 -0.88
C THR A 167 -20.71 2.78 -1.48
N PHE A 168 -21.33 1.60 -1.57
CA PHE A 168 -20.78 0.43 -2.24
C PHE A 168 -21.61 0.11 -3.48
N THR A 169 -21.00 0.16 -4.65
CA THR A 169 -21.68 -0.06 -5.93
C THR A 169 -21.15 -1.31 -6.61
N LEU A 170 -22.07 -2.19 -7.02
CA LEU A 170 -21.79 -3.35 -7.86
C LEU A 170 -22.41 -3.14 -9.24
N SER A 171 -21.63 -3.37 -10.29
CA SER A 171 -22.12 -3.42 -11.66
C SER A 171 -22.04 -4.85 -12.17
N LYS A 172 -23.14 -5.39 -12.70
CA LYS A 172 -23.13 -6.71 -13.31
C LYS A 172 -22.28 -6.68 -14.60
N ASN A 173 -21.41 -7.67 -14.77
CA ASN A 173 -20.55 -7.82 -15.94
C ASN A 173 -20.70 -9.25 -16.50
N GLY A 174 -21.48 -9.39 -17.58
CA GLY A 174 -21.84 -10.68 -18.16
C GLY A 174 -22.93 -11.41 -17.37
N ALA A 175 -23.03 -12.74 -17.56
CA ALA A 175 -24.10 -13.54 -16.99
C ALA A 175 -24.00 -13.67 -15.44
N VAL A 176 -22.79 -13.83 -14.92
CA VAL A 176 -22.53 -14.21 -13.50
C VAL A 176 -21.50 -13.30 -12.81
N GLY A 177 -20.70 -12.55 -13.58
CA GLY A 177 -19.65 -11.69 -13.04
C GLY A 177 -20.17 -10.34 -12.56
N TYR A 178 -19.41 -9.72 -11.65
CA TYR A 178 -19.63 -8.37 -11.16
C TYR A 178 -18.33 -7.59 -11.18
N THR A 179 -18.43 -6.28 -11.31
CA THR A 179 -17.32 -5.36 -11.16
C THR A 179 -17.66 -4.30 -10.13
N THR A 180 -16.66 -3.88 -9.37
CA THR A 180 -16.76 -2.73 -8.47
C THR A 180 -15.50 -1.90 -8.52
N THR A 181 -15.64 -0.62 -8.23
CA THR A 181 -14.53 0.30 -8.10
C THR A 181 -14.54 0.82 -6.67
N LEU A 182 -13.46 0.56 -5.94
CA LEU A 182 -13.28 1.02 -4.58
C LEU A 182 -12.26 2.14 -4.56
N LYS A 183 -12.59 3.21 -3.84
CA LYS A 183 -11.70 4.32 -3.55
C LYS A 183 -11.27 4.25 -2.10
N PHE A 184 -9.98 4.43 -1.88
CA PHE A 184 -9.36 4.41 -0.58
C PHE A 184 -8.62 5.71 -0.34
N LYS A 185 -8.64 6.17 0.90
CA LYS A 185 -7.86 7.31 1.36
C LYS A 185 -6.83 6.83 2.36
N GLU A 186 -5.59 7.22 2.14
CA GLU A 186 -4.48 6.91 3.06
C GLU A 186 -4.68 7.59 4.43
N VAL A 187 -4.32 6.86 5.48
CA VAL A 187 -4.49 7.28 6.88
C VAL A 187 -3.13 7.24 7.60
N PHE A 188 -2.67 8.41 8.04
CA PHE A 188 -1.36 8.56 8.70
C PHE A 188 -1.39 8.52 10.22
N TYR A 189 -2.48 8.98 10.81
CA TYR A 189 -2.65 9.12 12.25
C TYR A 189 -3.98 8.47 12.62
N GLU A 190 -3.91 7.43 13.45
CA GLU A 190 -5.03 6.81 14.16
C GLU A 190 -4.56 6.40 15.55
#